data_AF-A0A2M7WIM1-F1
#
_entry.id   AF-A0A2M7WIM1-F1
#
_cell.length_a   1.000
_cell.length_b   1.000
_cell.length_c   1.000
_cell.angle_alpha   90.00
_cell.angle_beta   90.00
_cell.angle_gamma   90.00
#
_symmetry.space_group_name_H-M   'P 1'
#
loop_
_entity.id
_entity.type
_entity.pdbx_description
1 polymer ?
#
loop_
_entity_poly.entity_id
_entity_poly.type
_entity_poly.pdbx_seq_one_letter_code
_entity_poly.pdbx_strand_id
1 'polypeptide(L)'
;MLTSIHFLLTYTCTYKCDHCFLYCSPQAKGTFTISQLKQVLEEIKKIRSIDNVYFEGGKPFLFYPLMLEGIRMARAAGLQAGVVTNPYWATSKEDAAFS
;
A
#
# COMPACT_ATOMS: atom_id res chain seq x y z
N MET A 1 12.33 -14.06 -12.38
CA MET A 1 11.79 -14.45 -11.06
C MET A 1 11.06 -13.25 -10.47
N LEU A 2 10.01 -13.45 -9.69
CA LEU A 2 9.29 -12.35 -9.03
C LEU A 2 10.07 -11.86 -7.81
N THR A 3 10.25 -10.55 -7.68
CA THR A 3 11.04 -9.93 -6.60
C THR A 3 10.23 -9.01 -5.70
N SER A 4 9.09 -8.51 -6.16
CA SER A 4 8.24 -7.58 -5.41
C SER A 4 6.77 -7.92 -5.58
N ILE A 5 5.98 -7.64 -4.55
CA ILE A 5 4.51 -7.67 -4.61
C ILE A 5 3.94 -6.32 -4.20
N HIS A 6 2.95 -5.86 -4.97
CA HIS A 6 2.24 -4.62 -4.72
C HIS A 6 0.82 -4.95 -4.24
N PHE A 7 0.47 -4.46 -3.06
CA PHE A 7 -0.86 -4.54 -2.49
C PHE A 7 -1.67 -3.32 -2.92
N LEU A 8 -2.73 -3.54 -3.70
CA LEU A 8 -3.80 -2.55 -3.84
C LEU A 8 -4.61 -2.55 -2.53
N LEU A 9 -4.12 -1.85 -1.51
CA LEU A 9 -4.64 -1.90 -0.14
C LEU A 9 -6.12 -1.48 -0.09
N THR A 10 -6.48 -0.52 -0.93
CA THR A 10 -7.84 -0.02 -1.13
C THR A 10 -7.99 0.50 -2.55
N TYR A 11 -9.22 0.59 -3.06
CA TYR A 11 -9.53 1.38 -4.26
C TYR A 11 -10.03 2.80 -3.93
N THR A 12 -10.33 3.09 -2.66
CA THR A 12 -10.77 4.42 -2.23
C THR A 12 -9.60 5.41 -2.32
N CYS A 13 -9.80 6.54 -3.00
CA CYS A 13 -8.78 7.58 -3.18
C CYS A 13 -9.37 8.98 -2.96
N THR A 14 -8.54 9.96 -2.60
CA THR A 14 -8.96 11.36 -2.49
C THR A 14 -9.27 12.00 -3.85
N TYR A 15 -8.72 11.45 -4.94
CA TYR A 15 -8.86 11.98 -6.29
C TYR A 15 -9.41 10.93 -7.25
N LYS A 16 -10.02 11.40 -8.34
CA LYS A 16 -10.42 10.60 -9.51
C LYS A 16 -9.63 11.12 -10.72
N CYS A 17 -8.38 10.69 -10.84
CA CYS A 17 -7.50 11.16 -11.92
C CYS A 17 -7.92 10.53 -13.26
N ASP A 18 -7.91 11.30 -14.34
CA ASP A 18 -8.28 10.81 -15.68
C ASP A 18 -7.39 9.67 -16.19
N HIS A 19 -6.15 9.61 -15.72
CA HIS A 19 -5.15 8.60 -16.09
C HIS A 19 -5.03 7.45 -15.09
N CYS A 20 -5.95 7.33 -14.12
CA CYS A 20 -5.87 6.27 -13.10
C CYS A 20 -6.24 4.90 -13.69
N PHE A 21 -5.24 4.08 -14.03
CA PHE A 21 -5.45 2.73 -14.57
C PHE A 21 -6.12 1.74 -13.58
N LEU A 22 -6.10 2.08 -12.29
CA LEU A 22 -6.78 1.33 -11.22
C LEU A 22 -8.24 1.76 -11.01
N TYR A 23 -8.71 2.79 -11.74
CA TYR A 23 -10.06 3.36 -11.61
C TYR A 23 -10.44 3.75 -10.16
N CYS A 24 -9.43 4.13 -9.37
CA CYS A 24 -9.63 4.57 -7.99
C CYS A 24 -10.35 5.92 -7.95
N SER A 25 -11.17 6.13 -6.91
CA SER A 25 -11.93 7.36 -6.71
C SER A 25 -12.44 7.47 -5.27
N PRO A 26 -12.99 8.62 -4.86
CA PRO A 26 -13.62 8.75 -3.54
C PRO A 26 -14.82 7.81 -3.35
N GLN A 27 -15.46 7.37 -4.45
CA GLN A 27 -16.62 6.48 -4.42
C GLN A 27 -16.25 5.00 -4.61
N ALA A 28 -15.03 4.70 -5.07
CA ALA A 28 -14.58 3.33 -5.25
C ALA A 28 -14.45 2.64 -3.89
N LYS A 29 -14.88 1.37 -3.85
CA LYS A 29 -14.91 0.53 -2.65
C LYS A 29 -14.03 -0.70 -2.84
N GLY A 30 -13.71 -1.34 -1.73
CA GLY A 30 -12.82 -2.49 -1.69
C GLY A 30 -11.55 -2.08 -0.96
N THR A 31 -11.40 -2.62 0.24
CA THR A 31 -10.26 -2.40 1.12
C THR A 31 -9.90 -3.75 1.70
N PHE A 32 -8.61 -4.05 1.76
CA PHE A 32 -8.12 -5.23 2.45
C PHE A 32 -8.59 -5.23 3.91
N THR A 33 -8.89 -6.41 4.41
CA THR A 33 -8.96 -6.64 5.84
C THR A 33 -7.57 -7.00 6.37
N ILE A 34 -7.36 -6.82 7.68
CA ILE A 34 -6.10 -7.22 8.31
C ILE A 34 -5.84 -8.74 8.16
N SER A 35 -6.88 -9.56 8.24
CA SER A 35 -6.78 -11.01 8.07
C SER A 35 -6.33 -11.40 6.67
N GLN A 36 -6.81 -10.70 5.63
CA GLN A 36 -6.35 -10.92 4.26
C GLN A 36 -4.89 -10.53 4.09
N LEU A 37 -4.45 -9.39 4.65
CA LEU A 37 -3.03 -9.01 4.60
C LEU A 37 -2.14 -10.06 5.27
N LYS A 38 -2.53 -10.53 6.46
CA LYS A 38 -1.79 -11.56 7.19
C LYS A 38 -1.67 -12.84 6.36
N GLN A 39 -2.79 -13.30 5.78
CA GLN A 39 -2.80 -14.49 4.95
C GLN A 39 -1.88 -14.35 3.74
N VAL A 40 -1.95 -13.22 3.02
CA VAL A 40 -1.09 -13.01 1.84
C VAL A 40 0.37 -12.94 2.25
N LEU A 41 0.74 -12.20 3.31
CA LEU A 41 2.13 -12.13 3.76
C LEU A 41 2.72 -13.49 4.15
N GLU A 42 1.91 -14.39 4.74
CA GLU A 42 2.35 -15.77 5.00
C GLU A 42 2.60 -16.58 3.73
N GLU A 43 1.85 -16.34 2.64
CA GLU A 43 2.13 -16.95 1.35
C GLU A 43 3.38 -16.35 0.68
N ILE A 44 3.58 -15.04 0.77
CA ILE A 44 4.76 -14.35 0.20
C ILE A 44 6.05 -14.92 0.77
N LYS A 45 6.11 -15.18 2.08
CA LYS A 45 7.29 -15.76 2.76
C LYS A 45 7.72 -17.12 2.20
N LYS A 46 6.84 -17.85 1.52
CA LYS A 46 7.17 -19.14 0.89
C LYS A 46 7.96 -18.95 -0.41
N ILE A 47 7.97 -17.74 -0.97
CA ILE A 47 8.59 -17.41 -2.25
C ILE A 47 9.91 -16.68 -1.99
N ARG A 48 11.02 -17.43 -1.99
CA ARG A 48 12.37 -16.91 -1.65
C ARG A 48 12.86 -15.74 -2.50
N SER A 49 12.36 -15.61 -3.73
CA SER A 49 12.82 -14.55 -4.63
C SER A 49 12.19 -13.19 -4.30
N ILE A 50 11.15 -13.14 -3.47
CA ILE A 50 10.47 -11.90 -3.10
C ILE A 50 11.06 -11.38 -1.78
N ASP A 51 11.57 -10.16 -1.84
CA ASP A 51 12.19 -9.45 -0.72
C ASP A 51 11.52 -8.09 -0.47
N ASN A 52 10.62 -7.65 -1.36
CA ASN A 52 9.96 -6.36 -1.31
C ASN A 52 8.44 -6.47 -1.34
N VAL A 53 7.77 -5.63 -0.56
CA VAL A 53 6.33 -5.36 -0.69
C VAL A 53 6.04 -3.87 -0.73
N TYR A 54 5.05 -3.49 -1.53
CA TYR A 54 4.58 -2.10 -1.60
C TYR A 54 3.09 -2.03 -1.27
N PHE A 55 2.70 -1.02 -0.50
CA PHE A 55 1.30 -0.71 -0.25
C PHE A 55 0.88 0.46 -1.16
N GLU A 56 -0.08 0.21 -2.04
CA GLU A 56 -0.56 1.13 -3.06
C GLU A 56 -2.08 0.98 -3.27
N GLY A 57 -2.59 1.36 -4.44
CA GLY A 57 -4.00 1.29 -4.81
C GLY A 57 -4.56 2.67 -5.05
N GLY A 58 -5.68 2.96 -4.38
CA GLY A 58 -6.18 4.31 -4.19
C GLY A 58 -5.24 5.07 -3.25
N LYS A 59 -5.71 5.42 -2.06
CA LYS A 59 -4.90 6.20 -1.11
C LYS A 59 -4.66 5.43 0.19
N PRO A 60 -3.51 4.73 0.34
CA PRO A 60 -3.20 3.93 1.53
C PRO A 60 -3.29 4.70 2.85
N PHE A 61 -2.87 5.98 2.85
CA PHE A 61 -2.89 6.83 4.03
C PHE A 61 -4.29 7.17 4.55
N LEU A 62 -5.36 6.98 3.75
CA LEU A 62 -6.74 7.06 4.27
C LEU A 62 -7.05 5.89 5.22
N PHE A 63 -6.31 4.78 5.12
CA PHE A 63 -6.43 3.58 5.95
C PHE A 63 -5.13 3.37 6.74
N TYR A 64 -4.63 4.45 7.34
CA TYR A 64 -3.33 4.49 8.03
C TYR A 64 -3.11 3.33 9.03
N PRO A 65 -4.06 2.95 9.91
CA PRO A 65 -3.83 1.84 10.84
C PRO A 65 -3.60 0.50 10.13
N LEU A 66 -4.36 0.22 9.07
CA LEU A 66 -4.22 -1.00 8.28
C LEU A 66 -2.91 -1.01 7.49
N MET A 67 -2.57 0.11 6.86
CA MET A 67 -1.31 0.28 6.13
C MET A 67 -0.10 0.09 7.07
N LEU A 68 -0.11 0.78 8.22
CA LEU A 68 0.97 0.72 9.20
C LEU A 68 1.15 -0.70 9.75
N GLU A 69 0.06 -1.38 10.08
CA GLU A 69 0.12 -2.76 10.55
C GLU A 69 0.61 -3.71 9.46
N GLY A 70 0.19 -3.50 8.20
CA GLY A 70 0.73 -4.21 7.04
C GLY A 70 2.25 -4.06 6.91
N ILE A 71 2.77 -2.84 7.02
CA ILE A 71 4.21 -2.55 6.98
C ILE A 71 4.94 -3.24 8.13
N ARG A 72 4.37 -3.21 9.34
CA ARG A 72 4.95 -3.89 10.52
C ARG A 72 5.03 -5.39 10.31
N MET A 73 3.94 -6.02 9.84
CA MET A 73 3.91 -7.46 9.55
C MET A 73 4.93 -7.83 8.46
N ALA A 74 5.03 -7.04 7.40
CA ALA A 74 6.00 -7.28 6.34
C ALA A 74 7.46 -7.19 6.83
N ARG A 75 7.78 -6.15 7.61
CA ARG A 75 9.12 -6.00 8.20
C ARG A 75 9.44 -7.12 9.19
N ALA A 76 8.47 -7.53 10.02
CA ALA A 76 8.62 -8.66 10.93
C ALA A 76 8.85 -9.99 10.19
N ALA A 77 8.37 -10.10 8.95
CA ALA A 77 8.62 -11.22 8.06
C ALA A 77 9.97 -11.16 7.32
N GLY A 78 10.79 -10.13 7.56
CA GLY A 78 12.08 -9.95 6.88
C GLY A 78 11.98 -9.32 5.48
N LEU A 79 10.80 -8.81 5.10
CA LEU A 79 10.59 -8.12 3.83
C LEU A 79 10.87 -6.63 3.97
N GLN A 80 11.39 -6.01 2.91
CA GLN A 80 11.37 -4.56 2.75
C GLN A 80 9.94 -4.11 2.43
N ALA A 81 9.57 -2.94 2.92
CA ALA A 81 8.22 -2.40 2.77
C ALA A 81 8.27 -0.93 2.33
N GLY A 82 7.55 -0.61 1.25
CA GLY A 82 7.35 0.75 0.75
C GLY A 82 5.89 1.12 0.60
N VAL A 83 5.61 2.40 0.35
CA VAL A 83 4.26 2.90 0.09
C VAL A 83 4.28 3.75 -1.17
N VAL A 84 3.38 3.48 -2.11
CA VAL A 84 3.16 4.34 -3.28
C VAL A 84 1.95 5.23 -2.99
N THR A 85 2.14 6.55 -3.09
CA THR A 85 1.11 7.48 -2.65
C THR A 85 1.20 8.84 -3.32
N ASN A 86 0.09 9.57 -3.38
CA ASN A 86 0.10 11.00 -3.75
C ASN A 86 0.47 11.87 -2.53
N PRO A 87 1.11 13.04 -2.69
CA PRO A 87 1.46 13.89 -1.55
C PRO A 87 0.29 14.81 -1.16
N TYR A 88 -0.95 14.31 -1.03
CA TYR A 88 -2.14 15.17 -0.78
C TYR A 88 -2.03 16.03 0.49
N TRP A 89 -1.22 15.60 1.47
CA TRP A 89 -1.00 16.33 2.71
C TRP A 89 0.05 17.44 2.57
N ALA A 90 0.87 17.39 1.52
CA ALA A 90 1.99 18.29 1.39
C ALA A 90 1.51 19.64 0.86
N THR A 91 1.62 20.67 1.70
CA THR A 91 1.30 22.07 1.34
C THR A 91 2.56 22.91 1.15
N SER A 92 3.71 22.35 1.50
CA SER A 92 5.03 22.96 1.39
C SER A 92 6.09 21.93 0.98
N LYS A 93 7.31 22.38 0.68
CA LYS A 93 8.43 21.47 0.38
C LYS A 93 8.86 20.70 1.62
N GLU A 94 8.75 21.36 2.77
CA GLU A 94 9.02 20.80 4.09
C GLU A 94 8.08 19.63 4.38
N ASP A 95 6.78 19.79 4.12
CA ASP A 95 5.79 18.69 4.27
C ASP A 95 6.08 17.51 3.33
N ALA A 96 6.57 17.78 2.12
CA ALA A 96 6.89 16.76 1.14
C ALA A 96 8.15 15.97 1.51
N ALA A 97 9.12 16.60 2.18
CA ALA A 97 10.35 15.95 2.62
C ALA A 97 10.13 14.98 3.80
N PHE A 98 9.01 15.08 4.51
CA PHE A 98 8.67 14.28 5.70
C PHE A 98 7.96 12.95 5.36
N SER A 99 8.32 12.32 4.24
CA SER A 99 7.67 11.11 3.69
C SER A 99 8.37 9.81 4.07
#